data_AF-A0A929DLT1-F1
#
_entry.id   AF-A0A929DLT1-F1
#
_cell.length_a   1.000
_cell.length_b   1.000
_cell.length_c   1.000
_cell.angle_alpha   90.00
_cell.angle_beta   90.00
_cell.angle_gamma   90.00
#
_symmetry.space_group_name_H-M   'P 1'
#
loop_
_entity.id
_entity.type
_entity.pdbx_description
1 polymer ?
#
loop_
_entity_poly.entity_id
_entity_poly.type
_entity_poly.pdbx_seq_one_letter_code
_entity_poly.pdbx_strand_id
1 'polypeptide(L)'
;MKKRIEVVLFFLLCLLIISFPTAGQSVKEFPSEQDLFLPELNKFMGSNLNESQQAILTNFGSLWLSGTYDIEEKNKIISLSNLLLKRRARANPNFLEFLTSLSAFKLTEGNQENFTPWYNGLVELLNKKNFILRDIRRYLNITKGVMEARVLYTSSSNEWKIRSGEYRFFFDSTLKIIFKKSDLVCYAQRDSGIIYETEGTLFPDRAVWIGEGGIVSWERAGFDRTQVYAELQNYQIDLSHPYYSADSVLFYHNIYLDKPLKGSLEERIKATPSPNMATFPQFDSYAKRIQIANMFENIHFEGGISMRGSKLNGTGEKHKNANLSIIKNDTTLLNIKSEYIVFSKDRIASKKAIATIYLEEDSIFHPGIAFNYQISNKEISLYRTNDKLTHSPYFNSYHNLDMEFEMLSWKIDEPRIYLTMSRGASLGQARFESISYFNEIEFIRIQGIDEHHPLFTLKKFTKWYYSETFPVDDLAKWMNKPPYQIKQLCVRLSTDGFIYYDQNTGEITIKKRLYDFIDAFAGEIDFDVIDFVSNTRAPL
;
A
#
# COMPACT_ATOMS: atom_id res chain seq x y z
N MET A 1 27.37 39.72 -65.57
CA MET A 1 26.15 38.94 -65.27
C MET A 1 25.94 37.70 -66.14
N LYS A 2 26.31 37.69 -67.44
CA LYS A 2 26.06 36.52 -68.32
C LYS A 2 26.76 35.21 -67.92
N LYS A 3 28.03 35.24 -67.49
CA LYS A 3 28.77 34.01 -67.08
C LYS A 3 28.28 33.34 -65.79
N ARG A 4 27.52 34.03 -64.92
CA ARG A 4 26.97 33.41 -63.69
C ARG A 4 25.64 32.68 -63.92
N ILE A 5 24.94 32.98 -65.02
CA ILE A 5 23.65 32.35 -65.34
C ILE A 5 23.88 30.98 -65.98
N GLU A 6 24.92 30.81 -66.80
CA GLU A 6 25.23 29.53 -67.45
C GLU A 6 25.71 28.45 -66.47
N VAL A 7 26.46 28.83 -65.43
CA VAL A 7 26.92 27.89 -64.39
C VAL A 7 25.76 27.44 -63.50
N VAL A 8 24.79 28.32 -63.23
CA VAL A 8 23.57 27.99 -62.46
C VAL A 8 22.62 27.14 -63.29
N LEU A 9 22.49 27.40 -64.60
CA LEU A 9 21.67 26.57 -65.50
C LEU A 9 22.26 25.16 -65.67
N PHE A 10 23.59 25.03 -65.74
CA PHE A 10 24.25 23.72 -65.83
C PHE A 10 24.12 22.92 -64.53
N PHE A 11 24.14 23.58 -63.36
CA PHE A 11 23.91 22.92 -62.06
C PHE A 11 22.44 22.51 -61.85
N LEU A 12 21.48 23.29 -62.38
CA LEU A 12 20.05 22.95 -62.38
C LEU A 12 19.72 21.82 -63.37
N LEU A 13 20.44 21.71 -64.50
CA LEU A 13 20.24 20.63 -65.47
C LEU A 13 20.83 19.29 -64.97
N CYS A 14 21.92 19.30 -64.20
CA CYS A 14 22.50 18.09 -63.59
C CYS A 14 21.69 17.56 -62.39
N LEU A 15 20.85 18.38 -61.76
CA LEU A 15 19.92 17.96 -60.69
C LEU A 15 18.64 17.27 -61.22
N LEU A 16 18.43 17.24 -62.54
CA LEU A 16 17.22 16.72 -63.17
C LEU A 16 17.36 15.32 -63.79
N ILE A 17 18.52 14.66 -63.70
CA ILE A 17 18.80 13.41 -64.44
C ILE A 17 19.10 12.18 -63.53
N ILE A 18 18.88 12.25 -62.22
CA ILE A 18 18.92 11.03 -61.37
C ILE A 18 17.58 10.86 -60.66
N SER A 19 16.57 10.50 -61.45
CA SER A 19 15.36 9.84 -60.98
C SER A 19 15.28 8.48 -61.64
N PHE A 20 16.17 7.56 -61.24
CA PHE A 20 15.92 6.15 -61.51
C PHE A 20 14.65 5.77 -60.72
N PRO A 21 13.59 5.26 -61.36
CA PRO A 21 12.51 4.65 -60.63
C PRO A 21 13.10 3.39 -60.00
N THR A 22 13.43 3.45 -58.71
CA THR A 22 13.60 2.24 -57.93
C THR A 22 12.27 1.50 -58.03
N ALA A 23 12.29 0.34 -58.68
CA ALA A 23 11.17 -0.60 -58.72
C ALA A 23 10.99 -1.22 -57.33
N GLY A 24 10.68 -0.40 -56.32
CA GLY A 24 10.05 -0.82 -55.09
C GLY A 24 8.56 -0.66 -55.27
N GLN A 25 7.92 -1.54 -56.05
CA GLN A 25 6.45 -1.65 -55.99
C GLN A 25 6.11 -2.11 -54.57
N SER A 26 5.73 -1.15 -53.72
CA SER A 26 5.09 -1.48 -52.45
C SER A 26 3.80 -2.21 -52.77
N VAL A 27 3.62 -3.40 -52.17
CA VAL A 27 2.39 -4.18 -52.29
C VAL A 27 1.25 -3.30 -51.78
N LYS A 28 0.36 -2.91 -52.69
CA LYS A 28 -0.79 -2.05 -52.38
C LYS A 28 -1.93 -2.85 -51.77
N GLU A 29 -2.09 -4.10 -52.21
CA GLU A 29 -3.10 -5.04 -51.77
C GLU A 29 -2.63 -6.47 -52.09
N PHE A 30 -2.92 -7.42 -51.22
CA PHE A 30 -2.70 -8.84 -51.45
C PHE A 30 -3.82 -9.43 -52.32
N PRO A 31 -3.49 -10.32 -53.28
CA PRO A 31 -4.48 -10.96 -54.13
C PRO A 31 -5.53 -11.75 -53.35
N SER A 32 -6.77 -11.78 -53.85
CA SER A 32 -7.82 -12.65 -53.31
C SER A 32 -7.62 -14.13 -53.66
N GLU A 33 -6.83 -14.42 -54.70
CA GLU A 33 -6.45 -15.77 -55.10
C GLU A 33 -5.44 -16.37 -54.12
N GLN A 34 -5.80 -17.50 -53.51
CA GLN A 34 -5.03 -18.11 -52.41
C GLN A 34 -3.62 -18.57 -52.82
N ASP A 35 -3.45 -19.00 -54.07
CA ASP A 35 -2.17 -19.48 -54.60
C ASP A 35 -1.19 -18.33 -54.84
N LEU A 36 -1.69 -17.11 -55.05
CA LEU A 36 -0.88 -15.91 -55.26
C LEU A 36 -0.53 -15.17 -53.97
N PHE A 37 -1.19 -15.49 -52.85
CA PHE A 37 -0.98 -14.81 -51.57
C PHE A 37 0.45 -14.99 -51.04
N LEU A 38 0.93 -16.24 -50.93
CA LEU A 38 2.23 -16.53 -50.33
C LEU A 38 3.42 -15.94 -51.12
N PRO A 39 3.47 -16.00 -52.48
CA PRO A 39 4.48 -15.30 -53.27
C PRO A 39 4.51 -13.79 -53.02
N GLU A 40 3.35 -13.11 -52.99
CA GLU A 40 3.27 -11.67 -52.72
C GLU A 40 3.60 -11.34 -51.27
N LEU A 41 3.25 -12.20 -50.31
CA LEU A 41 3.69 -12.07 -48.92
C LEU A 41 5.22 -12.10 -48.81
N ASN A 42 5.88 -13.05 -49.47
CA ASN A 42 7.35 -13.12 -49.49
C ASN A 42 7.98 -11.84 -50.07
N LYS A 43 7.42 -11.32 -51.18
CA LYS A 43 7.87 -10.06 -51.78
C LYS A 43 7.66 -8.85 -50.85
N PHE A 44 6.52 -8.79 -50.15
CA PHE A 44 6.24 -7.75 -49.17
C PHE A 44 7.18 -7.79 -47.96
N MET A 45 7.46 -8.98 -47.45
CA MET A 45 8.36 -9.18 -46.30
C MET A 45 9.81 -8.81 -46.63
N GLY A 46 10.21 -8.99 -47.89
CA GLY A 46 11.51 -8.59 -48.42
C GLY A 46 12.67 -9.50 -47.97
N SER A 47 13.87 -9.20 -48.43
CA SER A 47 15.07 -10.03 -48.21
C SER A 47 15.88 -9.67 -46.95
N ASN A 48 15.53 -8.61 -46.24
CA ASN A 48 16.30 -8.08 -45.10
C ASN A 48 15.85 -8.68 -43.75
N LEU A 49 15.38 -9.93 -43.74
CA LEU A 49 15.02 -10.66 -42.53
C LEU A 49 16.25 -11.34 -41.94
N ASN A 50 16.39 -11.31 -40.62
CA ASN A 50 17.39 -12.16 -39.96
C ASN A 50 16.94 -13.63 -39.94
N GLU A 51 17.83 -14.54 -39.54
CA GLU A 51 17.56 -15.99 -39.54
C GLU A 51 16.29 -16.37 -38.78
N SER A 52 16.09 -15.80 -37.58
CA SER A 52 14.89 -16.06 -36.76
C SER A 52 13.60 -15.56 -37.43
N GLN A 53 13.65 -14.44 -38.14
CA GLN A 53 12.51 -13.85 -38.84
C GLN A 53 12.19 -14.61 -40.12
N GLN A 54 13.22 -15.08 -40.82
CA GLN A 54 13.06 -15.94 -41.98
C GLN A 54 12.39 -17.26 -41.60
N ALA A 55 12.77 -17.84 -40.45
CA ALA A 55 12.15 -19.05 -39.94
C ALA A 55 10.64 -18.88 -39.66
N ILE A 56 10.20 -17.72 -39.16
CA ILE A 56 8.77 -17.41 -38.96
C ILE A 56 8.03 -17.45 -40.30
N LEU A 57 8.57 -16.79 -41.33
CA LEU A 57 7.96 -16.72 -42.66
C LEU A 57 7.91 -18.10 -43.32
N THR A 58 9.00 -18.87 -43.24
CA THR A 58 9.07 -20.23 -43.78
C THR A 58 8.11 -21.18 -43.06
N ASN A 59 8.00 -21.10 -41.73
CA ASN A 59 7.06 -21.92 -40.95
C ASN A 59 5.61 -21.64 -41.34
N PHE A 60 5.22 -20.36 -41.39
CA PHE A 60 3.89 -19.97 -41.85
C PHE A 60 3.62 -20.46 -43.29
N GLY A 61 4.59 -20.29 -44.19
CA GLY A 61 4.48 -20.74 -45.58
C GLY A 61 4.31 -22.26 -45.70
N SER A 62 5.01 -23.04 -44.87
CA SER A 62 4.84 -24.50 -44.80
C SER A 62 3.41 -24.89 -44.40
N LEU A 63 2.88 -24.26 -43.33
CA LEU A 63 1.50 -24.47 -42.88
C LEU A 63 0.44 -24.04 -43.91
N TRP A 64 0.74 -23.00 -44.70
CA TRP A 64 -0.14 -22.54 -45.78
C TRP A 64 -0.24 -23.55 -46.92
N LEU A 65 0.89 -24.17 -47.29
CA LEU A 65 0.99 -25.12 -48.40
C LEU A 65 0.56 -26.53 -48.02
N SER A 66 0.70 -26.94 -46.76
CA SER A 66 0.32 -28.28 -46.28
C SER A 66 -1.19 -28.52 -46.21
N GLY A 67 -2.01 -27.50 -46.43
CA GLY A 67 -3.47 -27.59 -46.27
C GLY A 67 -3.94 -27.52 -44.81
N THR A 68 -3.07 -27.11 -43.89
CA THR A 68 -3.42 -26.97 -42.46
C THR A 68 -4.42 -25.84 -42.21
N TYR A 69 -4.42 -24.81 -43.06
CA TYR A 69 -5.46 -23.79 -43.11
C TYR A 69 -6.51 -24.17 -44.14
N ASP A 70 -7.78 -24.16 -43.74
CA ASP A 70 -8.88 -24.39 -44.67
C ASP A 70 -9.15 -23.16 -45.56
N ILE A 71 -10.05 -23.31 -46.54
CA ILE A 71 -10.36 -22.26 -47.54
C ILE A 71 -10.91 -21.00 -46.84
N GLU A 72 -11.73 -21.16 -45.81
CA GLU A 72 -12.34 -20.04 -45.10
C GLU A 72 -11.28 -19.27 -44.29
N GLU A 73 -10.42 -19.99 -43.57
CA GLU A 73 -9.30 -19.42 -42.82
C GLU A 73 -8.31 -18.70 -43.73
N LYS A 74 -7.96 -19.27 -44.89
CA LYS A 74 -7.11 -18.62 -45.89
C LYS A 74 -7.71 -17.29 -46.35
N ASN A 75 -9.00 -17.25 -46.66
CA ASN A 75 -9.69 -16.01 -47.04
C ASN A 75 -9.70 -14.98 -45.91
N LYS A 76 -9.93 -15.42 -44.66
CA LYS A 76 -9.84 -14.58 -43.47
C LYS A 76 -8.44 -13.99 -43.27
N ILE A 77 -7.37 -14.78 -43.47
CA ILE A 77 -5.97 -14.34 -43.36
C ILE A 77 -5.64 -13.29 -44.42
N ILE A 78 -6.05 -13.50 -45.69
CA ILE A 78 -5.86 -12.53 -46.77
C ILE A 78 -6.57 -11.21 -46.44
N SER A 79 -7.82 -11.30 -45.98
CA SER A 79 -8.63 -10.13 -45.56
C SER A 79 -7.93 -9.33 -44.44
N LEU A 80 -7.47 -9.99 -43.38
CA LEU A 80 -6.71 -9.35 -42.31
C LEU A 80 -5.39 -8.73 -42.79
N SER A 81 -4.70 -9.39 -43.71
CA SER A 81 -3.45 -8.89 -44.31
C SER A 81 -3.70 -7.56 -45.06
N ASN A 82 -4.79 -7.47 -45.81
CA ASN A 82 -5.19 -6.25 -46.50
C ASN A 82 -5.62 -5.13 -45.53
N LEU A 83 -6.33 -5.47 -44.46
CA LEU A 83 -6.64 -4.50 -43.39
C LEU A 83 -5.35 -3.98 -42.72
N LEU A 84 -4.38 -4.84 -42.45
CA LEU A 84 -3.06 -4.45 -41.91
C LEU A 84 -2.31 -3.52 -42.87
N LEU A 85 -2.27 -3.82 -44.17
CA LEU A 85 -1.68 -2.92 -45.19
C LEU A 85 -2.35 -1.55 -45.21
N LYS A 86 -3.69 -1.51 -45.15
CA LYS A 86 -4.47 -0.26 -45.07
C LYS A 86 -4.13 0.57 -43.82
N ARG A 87 -3.77 -0.10 -42.72
CA ARG A 87 -3.25 0.52 -41.48
C ARG A 87 -1.75 0.85 -41.54
N ARG A 88 -1.09 0.66 -42.69
CA ARG A 88 0.35 0.87 -42.91
C ARG A 88 1.24 0.02 -42.01
N ALA A 89 0.78 -1.19 -41.66
CA ALA A 89 1.59 -2.19 -40.98
C ALA A 89 2.80 -2.57 -41.82
N ARG A 90 3.98 -2.71 -41.19
CA ARG A 90 5.25 -3.04 -41.87
C ARG A 90 5.56 -4.54 -41.75
N ALA A 91 6.46 -5.04 -42.60
CA ALA A 91 6.97 -6.41 -42.51
C ALA A 91 7.45 -6.77 -41.09
N ASN A 92 8.33 -5.94 -40.53
CA ASN A 92 8.83 -6.03 -39.15
C ASN A 92 8.46 -4.75 -38.37
N PRO A 93 7.86 -4.84 -37.16
CA PRO A 93 7.48 -6.07 -36.44
C PRO A 93 6.07 -6.59 -36.76
N ASN A 94 5.22 -5.80 -37.44
CA ASN A 94 3.78 -6.08 -37.45
C ASN A 94 3.39 -7.39 -38.13
N PHE A 95 3.84 -7.62 -39.37
CA PHE A 95 3.48 -8.86 -40.08
C PHE A 95 4.16 -10.08 -39.45
N LEU A 96 5.40 -9.97 -38.97
CA LEU A 96 6.04 -11.06 -38.23
C LEU A 96 5.23 -11.49 -37.00
N GLU A 97 4.78 -10.54 -36.18
CA GLU A 97 3.93 -10.83 -35.00
C GLU A 97 2.59 -11.44 -35.43
N PHE A 98 2.00 -10.97 -36.53
CA PHE A 98 0.77 -11.51 -37.10
C PHE A 98 0.93 -12.96 -37.58
N LEU A 99 1.94 -13.25 -38.40
CA LEU A 99 2.23 -14.60 -38.93
C LEU A 99 2.58 -15.59 -37.81
N THR A 100 3.28 -15.11 -36.77
CA THR A 100 3.56 -15.93 -35.60
C THR A 100 2.28 -16.27 -34.85
N SER A 101 1.39 -15.30 -34.66
CA SER A 101 0.09 -15.51 -33.99
C SER A 101 -0.80 -16.50 -34.76
N LEU A 102 -0.81 -16.42 -36.10
CA LEU A 102 -1.53 -17.37 -36.95
C LEU A 102 -0.99 -18.80 -36.78
N SER A 103 0.34 -18.95 -36.84
CA SER A 103 0.98 -20.25 -36.66
C SER A 103 0.68 -20.87 -35.30
N ALA A 104 0.58 -20.08 -34.24
CA ALA A 104 0.25 -20.56 -32.89
C ALA A 104 -1.12 -21.27 -32.82
N PHE A 105 -2.14 -20.83 -33.57
CA PHE A 105 -3.45 -21.52 -33.63
C PHE A 105 -3.37 -22.95 -34.18
N LYS A 106 -2.37 -23.23 -35.03
CA LYS A 106 -2.21 -24.53 -35.68
C LYS A 106 -1.20 -25.42 -34.98
N LEU A 107 -0.18 -24.82 -34.37
CA LEU A 107 0.91 -25.54 -33.71
C LEU A 107 0.60 -25.85 -32.24
N THR A 108 -0.34 -25.15 -31.62
CA THR A 108 -0.76 -25.39 -30.24
C THR A 108 -2.09 -26.14 -30.21
N GLU A 109 -2.10 -27.33 -29.61
CA GLU A 109 -3.29 -28.16 -29.45
C GLU A 109 -4.41 -27.43 -28.69
N GLY A 110 -5.67 -27.67 -29.10
CA GLY A 110 -6.86 -27.12 -28.44
C GLY A 110 -7.22 -25.68 -28.78
N ASN A 111 -6.50 -25.02 -29.70
CA ASN A 111 -6.73 -23.61 -30.05
C ASN A 111 -7.55 -23.38 -31.32
N GLN A 112 -7.88 -24.43 -32.07
CA GLN A 112 -8.55 -24.28 -33.38
C GLN A 112 -9.89 -23.54 -33.26
N GLU A 113 -10.69 -23.83 -32.22
CA GLU A 113 -11.98 -23.16 -31.96
C GLU A 113 -11.82 -21.67 -31.60
N ASN A 114 -10.64 -21.25 -31.14
CA ASN A 114 -10.38 -19.88 -30.72
C ASN A 114 -10.10 -18.93 -31.91
N PHE A 115 -9.88 -19.46 -33.11
CA PHE A 115 -9.50 -18.67 -34.30
C PHE A 115 -10.58 -17.68 -34.74
N THR A 116 -11.84 -18.11 -34.85
CA THR A 116 -12.92 -17.24 -35.33
C THR A 116 -13.21 -16.05 -34.40
N PRO A 117 -13.34 -16.24 -33.07
CA PRO A 117 -13.43 -15.11 -32.13
C PRO A 117 -12.24 -14.15 -32.23
N TRP A 118 -11.02 -14.69 -32.34
CA TRP A 118 -9.81 -13.90 -32.51
C TRP A 118 -9.79 -13.10 -33.81
N TYR A 119 -10.23 -13.70 -34.92
CA TYR A 119 -10.35 -13.05 -36.21
C TYR A 119 -11.29 -11.84 -36.11
N ASN A 120 -12.49 -12.04 -35.55
CA ASN A 120 -13.50 -10.99 -35.39
C ASN A 120 -12.96 -9.84 -34.51
N GLY A 121 -12.27 -10.17 -33.42
CA GLY A 121 -11.60 -9.18 -32.56
C GLY A 121 -10.58 -8.34 -33.29
N LEU A 122 -9.73 -8.96 -34.12
CA LEU A 122 -8.70 -8.26 -34.86
C LEU A 122 -9.30 -7.39 -35.98
N VAL A 123 -10.33 -7.87 -36.69
CA VAL A 123 -11.08 -7.09 -37.68
C VAL A 123 -11.66 -5.82 -37.04
N GLU A 124 -12.29 -5.95 -35.88
CA GLU A 124 -12.88 -4.82 -35.16
C GLU A 124 -11.82 -3.77 -34.79
N LEU A 125 -10.68 -4.20 -34.25
CA LEU A 125 -9.56 -3.32 -33.92
C LEU A 125 -8.99 -2.61 -35.15
N LEU A 126 -8.85 -3.32 -36.28
CA LEU A 126 -8.28 -2.76 -37.51
C LEU A 126 -9.21 -1.75 -38.19
N ASN A 127 -10.53 -1.93 -38.09
CA ASN A 127 -11.51 -1.01 -38.69
C ASN A 127 -11.71 0.27 -37.87
N LYS A 128 -11.46 0.22 -36.56
CA LYS A 128 -11.63 1.36 -35.66
C LYS A 128 -10.40 2.28 -35.64
N LYS A 129 -10.59 3.55 -36.01
CA LYS A 129 -9.47 4.51 -36.17
C LYS A 129 -8.75 4.85 -34.87
N ASN A 130 -9.42 4.75 -33.72
CA ASN A 130 -8.88 5.05 -32.40
C ASN A 130 -7.83 4.03 -31.91
N PHE A 131 -7.78 2.81 -32.46
CA PHE A 131 -6.74 1.83 -32.11
C PHE A 131 -5.50 2.01 -32.97
N ILE A 132 -4.34 2.28 -32.37
CA ILE A 132 -3.09 2.45 -33.12
C ILE A 132 -2.38 1.10 -33.33
N LEU A 133 -1.37 1.05 -34.22
CA LEU A 133 -0.60 -0.19 -34.47
C LEU A 133 0.00 -0.80 -33.19
N ARG A 134 0.33 0.01 -32.18
CA ARG A 134 0.79 -0.49 -30.87
C ARG A 134 -0.26 -1.36 -30.18
N ASP A 135 -1.55 -1.01 -30.29
CA ASP A 135 -2.64 -1.75 -29.62
C ASP A 135 -2.91 -3.06 -30.36
N ILE A 136 -2.82 -3.05 -31.69
CA ILE A 136 -2.87 -4.27 -32.52
C ILE A 136 -1.72 -5.21 -32.17
N ARG A 137 -0.50 -4.69 -32.02
CA ARG A 137 0.65 -5.51 -31.59
C ARG A 137 0.45 -6.10 -30.19
N ARG A 138 -0.11 -5.33 -29.25
CA ARG A 138 -0.45 -5.82 -27.90
C ARG A 138 -1.43 -7.00 -27.97
N TYR A 139 -2.49 -6.84 -28.75
CA TYR A 139 -3.48 -7.89 -28.99
C TYR A 139 -2.84 -9.17 -29.53
N LEU A 140 -1.99 -9.06 -30.57
CA LEU A 140 -1.27 -10.18 -31.16
C LEU A 140 -0.33 -10.85 -30.15
N ASN A 141 0.48 -10.06 -29.43
CA ASN A 141 1.44 -10.58 -28.47
C ASN A 141 0.77 -11.26 -27.27
N ILE A 142 -0.32 -10.70 -26.75
CA ILE A 142 -1.06 -11.31 -25.63
C ILE A 142 -1.76 -12.59 -26.08
N THR A 143 -2.48 -12.57 -27.20
CA THR A 143 -3.19 -13.77 -27.69
C THR A 143 -2.22 -14.90 -28.01
N LYS A 144 -1.08 -14.59 -28.65
CA LYS A 144 0.04 -15.53 -28.82
C LYS A 144 0.58 -16.04 -27.49
N GLY A 145 0.87 -15.15 -26.54
CA GLY A 145 1.41 -15.50 -25.22
C GLY A 145 0.50 -16.44 -24.44
N VAL A 146 -0.82 -16.22 -24.51
CA VAL A 146 -1.83 -17.09 -23.90
C VAL A 146 -1.78 -18.48 -24.53
N MET A 147 -1.72 -18.56 -25.86
CA MET A 147 -1.68 -19.84 -26.57
C MET A 147 -0.42 -20.64 -26.28
N GLU A 148 0.76 -20.03 -26.46
CA GLU A 148 2.03 -20.75 -26.41
C GLU A 148 2.47 -21.10 -24.98
N ALA A 149 2.24 -20.19 -24.03
CA ALA A 149 2.87 -20.26 -22.71
C ALA A 149 1.95 -19.86 -21.55
N ARG A 150 0.66 -19.61 -21.82
CA ARG A 150 -0.32 -19.09 -20.84
C ARG A 150 0.12 -17.76 -20.21
N VAL A 151 0.91 -16.96 -20.93
CA VAL A 151 1.37 -15.63 -20.53
C VAL A 151 0.33 -14.61 -20.96
N LEU A 152 -0.26 -13.92 -19.98
CA LEU A 152 -1.31 -12.91 -20.21
C LEU A 152 -0.70 -11.55 -20.54
N TYR A 153 0.50 -11.27 -20.04
CA TYR A 153 1.25 -10.05 -20.30
C TYR A 153 2.72 -10.24 -19.94
N THR A 154 3.63 -9.64 -20.71
CA THR A 154 5.06 -9.62 -20.37
C THR A 154 5.69 -8.30 -20.76
N SER A 155 6.60 -7.81 -19.92
CA SER A 155 7.39 -6.59 -20.12
C SER A 155 8.76 -6.75 -19.45
N SER A 156 9.62 -5.72 -19.54
CA SER A 156 10.88 -5.71 -18.79
C SER A 156 10.70 -5.61 -17.28
N SER A 157 9.55 -5.15 -16.79
CA SER A 157 9.27 -4.94 -15.36
C SER A 157 8.52 -6.09 -14.71
N ASN A 158 7.63 -6.76 -15.45
CA ASN A 158 6.74 -7.77 -14.90
C ASN A 158 6.19 -8.73 -15.96
N GLU A 159 5.80 -9.91 -15.50
CA GLU A 159 5.09 -10.92 -16.29
C GLU A 159 3.87 -11.41 -15.51
N TRP A 160 2.73 -11.51 -16.20
CA TRP A 160 1.52 -12.12 -15.67
C TRP A 160 1.22 -13.39 -16.46
N LYS A 161 0.96 -14.50 -15.77
CA LYS A 161 0.66 -15.78 -16.40
C LYS A 161 -0.33 -16.63 -15.60
N ILE A 162 -0.94 -17.60 -16.27
CA ILE A 162 -1.81 -18.60 -15.67
C ILE A 162 -1.08 -19.93 -15.55
N ARG A 163 -1.08 -20.56 -14.37
CA ARG A 163 -0.42 -21.88 -14.16
C ARG A 163 -1.34 -23.06 -14.47
N SER A 164 -2.64 -22.91 -14.25
CA SER A 164 -3.64 -23.98 -14.29
C SER A 164 -4.97 -23.50 -14.89
N GLY A 165 -5.84 -24.43 -15.27
CA GLY A 165 -7.16 -24.13 -15.82
C GLY A 165 -7.21 -24.01 -17.34
N GLU A 166 -8.43 -24.07 -17.85
CA GLU A 166 -8.75 -23.97 -19.28
C GLU A 166 -9.10 -22.52 -19.64
N TYR A 167 -8.91 -22.16 -20.91
CA TYR A 167 -9.33 -20.88 -21.44
C TYR A 167 -10.09 -21.03 -22.76
N ARG A 168 -10.97 -20.08 -23.04
CA ARG A 168 -11.67 -19.99 -24.33
C ARG A 168 -11.76 -18.54 -24.79
N PHE A 169 -11.60 -18.36 -26.10
CA PHE A 169 -11.76 -17.05 -26.73
C PHE A 169 -13.23 -16.83 -27.06
N PHE A 170 -13.72 -15.63 -26.75
CA PHE A 170 -15.09 -15.21 -26.99
C PHE A 170 -15.10 -13.81 -27.59
N PHE A 171 -15.99 -13.56 -28.54
CA PHE A 171 -16.13 -12.25 -29.16
C PHE A 171 -17.60 -11.82 -29.15
N ASP A 172 -17.86 -10.62 -28.63
CA ASP A 172 -19.15 -9.93 -28.77
C ASP A 172 -18.98 -8.60 -29.53
N SER A 173 -18.28 -7.67 -28.90
CA SER A 173 -17.95 -6.30 -29.27
C SER A 173 -16.45 -6.05 -29.21
N THR A 174 -15.75 -6.85 -28.40
CA THR A 174 -14.30 -6.96 -28.31
C THR A 174 -13.94 -8.41 -28.02
N LEU A 175 -12.69 -8.80 -28.27
CA LEU A 175 -12.20 -10.11 -27.87
C LEU A 175 -12.09 -10.17 -26.35
N LYS A 176 -12.57 -11.27 -25.78
CA LYS A 176 -12.43 -11.67 -24.39
C LYS A 176 -11.82 -13.06 -24.35
N ILE A 177 -10.92 -13.30 -23.41
CA ILE A 177 -10.42 -14.66 -23.13
C ILE A 177 -10.87 -15.01 -21.72
N ILE A 178 -11.74 -16.01 -21.62
CA ILE A 178 -12.36 -16.43 -20.36
C ILE A 178 -11.56 -17.59 -19.79
N PHE A 179 -11.16 -17.48 -18.54
CA PHE A 179 -10.43 -18.48 -17.77
C PHE A 179 -11.31 -18.96 -16.62
N LYS A 180 -11.34 -20.27 -16.41
CA LYS A 180 -12.08 -20.88 -15.28
C LYS A 180 -11.09 -21.52 -14.31
N LYS A 181 -11.33 -21.28 -13.03
CA LYS A 181 -10.60 -21.84 -11.87
C LYS A 181 -9.09 -21.98 -12.12
N SER A 182 -8.40 -20.86 -12.13
CA SER A 182 -6.99 -20.73 -12.53
C SER A 182 -6.14 -20.04 -11.47
N ASP A 183 -4.87 -20.42 -11.37
CA ASP A 183 -3.88 -19.69 -10.57
C ASP A 183 -3.24 -18.57 -11.41
N LEU A 184 -3.56 -17.32 -11.09
CA LEU A 184 -2.99 -16.13 -11.72
C LEU A 184 -1.73 -15.69 -10.96
N VAL A 185 -0.61 -15.61 -11.68
CA VAL A 185 0.70 -15.32 -11.09
C VAL A 185 1.32 -14.09 -11.72
N CYS A 186 1.78 -13.18 -10.87
CA CYS A 186 2.61 -12.05 -11.27
C CYS A 186 4.06 -12.32 -10.85
N TYR A 187 5.00 -12.21 -11.78
CA TYR A 187 6.44 -12.19 -11.52
C TYR A 187 6.94 -10.76 -11.70
N ALA A 188 7.62 -10.22 -10.70
CA ALA A 188 8.27 -8.91 -10.78
C ALA A 188 9.38 -8.78 -9.74
N GLN A 189 10.45 -8.02 -10.07
CA GLN A 189 11.53 -7.72 -9.12
C GLN A 189 12.14 -8.94 -8.39
N ARG A 190 12.25 -10.09 -9.08
CA ARG A 190 12.73 -11.38 -8.53
C ARG A 190 11.84 -11.99 -7.45
N ASP A 191 10.59 -11.54 -7.34
CA ASP A 191 9.57 -12.09 -6.45
C ASP A 191 8.32 -12.46 -7.28
N SER A 192 7.35 -13.12 -6.66
CA SER A 192 6.07 -13.43 -7.29
C SER A 192 4.90 -13.35 -6.32
N GLY A 193 3.75 -12.89 -6.80
CA GLY A 193 2.47 -13.02 -6.10
C GLY A 193 1.50 -13.90 -6.88
N ILE A 194 0.60 -14.54 -6.15
CA ILE A 194 -0.33 -15.53 -6.70
C ILE A 194 -1.74 -15.20 -6.18
N ILE A 195 -2.71 -15.22 -7.08
CA ILE A 195 -4.12 -15.34 -6.76
C ILE A 195 -4.51 -16.77 -7.14
N TYR A 196 -4.80 -17.60 -6.14
CA TYR A 196 -5.13 -19.01 -6.32
C TYR A 196 -6.60 -19.16 -6.72
N GLU A 197 -6.90 -20.14 -7.58
CA GLU A 197 -8.26 -20.56 -7.93
C GLU A 197 -9.21 -19.42 -8.34
N THR A 198 -8.73 -18.39 -9.05
CA THR A 198 -9.57 -17.30 -9.56
C THR A 198 -10.19 -17.63 -10.91
N GLU A 199 -11.37 -17.08 -11.18
CA GLU A 199 -11.93 -17.02 -12.52
C GLU A 199 -11.74 -15.61 -13.09
N GLY A 200 -11.65 -15.48 -14.41
CA GLY A 200 -11.58 -14.14 -14.96
C GLY A 200 -11.59 -14.04 -16.46
N THR A 201 -11.76 -12.80 -16.89
CA THR A 201 -11.82 -12.40 -18.29
C THR A 201 -10.67 -11.46 -18.61
N LEU A 202 -9.81 -11.89 -19.52
CA LEU A 202 -8.74 -11.08 -20.09
C LEU A 202 -9.25 -10.30 -21.30
N PHE A 203 -8.87 -9.02 -21.37
CA PHE A 203 -9.08 -8.12 -22.50
C PHE A 203 -7.71 -7.78 -23.15
N PRO A 204 -7.31 -8.51 -24.21
CA PRO A 204 -5.98 -8.40 -24.81
C PRO A 204 -5.66 -7.02 -25.44
N ASP A 205 -6.67 -6.31 -25.93
CA ASP A 205 -6.53 -4.98 -26.53
C ASP A 205 -6.00 -3.94 -25.54
N ARG A 206 -6.36 -4.08 -24.26
CA ARG A 206 -5.98 -3.16 -23.18
C ARG A 206 -5.08 -3.77 -22.10
N ALA A 207 -4.80 -5.07 -22.13
CA ALA A 207 -4.07 -5.81 -21.09
C ALA A 207 -4.73 -5.73 -19.71
N VAL A 208 -6.06 -5.84 -19.66
CA VAL A 208 -6.84 -5.79 -18.42
C VAL A 208 -7.41 -7.17 -18.10
N TRP A 209 -7.24 -7.61 -16.87
CA TRP A 209 -7.91 -8.78 -16.29
C TRP A 209 -9.06 -8.32 -15.40
N ILE A 210 -10.25 -8.85 -15.64
CA ILE A 210 -11.41 -8.72 -14.74
C ILE A 210 -11.57 -10.07 -14.05
N GLY A 211 -11.28 -10.11 -12.75
CA GLY A 211 -11.29 -11.33 -11.96
C GLY A 211 -12.49 -11.41 -11.02
N GLU A 212 -12.90 -12.64 -10.77
CA GLU A 212 -13.93 -13.03 -9.81
C GLU A 212 -13.41 -14.17 -8.94
N GLY A 213 -13.63 -14.07 -7.63
CA GLY A 213 -13.19 -15.09 -6.69
C GLY A 213 -11.68 -15.18 -6.53
N GLY A 214 -11.23 -16.28 -5.94
CA GLY A 214 -9.83 -16.59 -5.74
C GLY A 214 -9.27 -16.15 -4.38
N ILE A 215 -8.08 -16.65 -4.07
CA ILE A 215 -7.48 -16.58 -2.73
C ILE A 215 -6.11 -15.93 -2.81
N VAL A 216 -5.86 -14.96 -1.93
CA VAL A 216 -4.55 -14.32 -1.73
C VAL A 216 -4.03 -14.71 -0.34
N SER A 217 -2.83 -15.29 -0.27
CA SER A 217 -2.21 -15.73 0.99
C SER A 217 -1.12 -14.77 1.47
N TRP A 218 -0.79 -14.83 2.76
CA TRP A 218 0.31 -14.08 3.38
C TRP A 218 1.62 -14.89 3.47
N GLU A 219 1.83 -15.87 2.58
CA GLU A 219 3.04 -16.71 2.55
C GLU A 219 4.32 -15.90 2.38
N ARG A 220 4.29 -14.82 1.57
CA ARG A 220 5.42 -13.87 1.42
C ARG A 220 5.79 -13.15 2.72
N ALA A 221 4.83 -13.05 3.64
CA ALA A 221 5.00 -12.48 4.96
C ALA A 221 5.30 -13.53 6.05
N GLY A 222 5.43 -14.81 5.67
CA GLY A 222 5.83 -15.91 6.55
C GLY A 222 4.67 -16.60 7.26
N PHE A 223 3.43 -16.35 6.84
CA PHE A 223 2.26 -17.04 7.37
C PHE A 223 1.88 -18.23 6.51
N ASP A 224 1.38 -19.30 7.13
CA ASP A 224 0.81 -20.41 6.39
C ASP A 224 -0.47 -19.99 5.66
N ARG A 225 -0.69 -20.53 4.46
CA ARG A 225 -1.86 -20.20 3.62
C ARG A 225 -3.20 -20.53 4.26
N THR A 226 -3.24 -21.46 5.21
CA THR A 226 -4.44 -21.82 5.97
C THR A 226 -4.67 -20.92 7.19
N GLN A 227 -3.66 -20.13 7.59
CA GLN A 227 -3.73 -19.27 8.76
C GLN A 227 -4.11 -17.84 8.40
N VAL A 228 -3.54 -17.29 7.33
CA VAL A 228 -3.77 -15.90 6.93
C VAL A 228 -3.95 -15.79 5.41
N TYR A 229 -5.16 -15.44 5.00
CA TYR A 229 -5.55 -15.32 3.61
C TYR A 229 -6.75 -14.39 3.42
N ALA A 230 -7.01 -13.99 2.19
CA ALA A 230 -8.21 -13.26 1.81
C ALA A 230 -8.87 -13.93 0.60
N GLU A 231 -10.19 -14.07 0.67
CA GLU A 231 -11.04 -14.45 -0.47
C GLU A 231 -11.47 -13.18 -1.20
N LEU A 232 -11.16 -13.11 -2.49
CA LEU A 232 -11.52 -11.98 -3.34
C LEU A 232 -12.96 -12.16 -3.84
N GLN A 233 -13.67 -11.06 -4.06
CA GLN A 233 -14.91 -11.05 -4.84
C GLN A 233 -14.59 -10.59 -6.26
N ASN A 234 -15.05 -9.41 -6.67
CA ASN A 234 -14.74 -8.84 -7.98
C ASN A 234 -13.54 -7.91 -7.88
N TYR A 235 -12.65 -7.96 -8.87
CA TYR A 235 -11.50 -7.08 -8.94
C TYR A 235 -11.02 -6.88 -10.38
N GLN A 236 -10.22 -5.84 -10.59
CA GLN A 236 -9.64 -5.54 -11.89
C GLN A 236 -8.13 -5.33 -11.76
N ILE A 237 -7.37 -5.92 -12.68
CA ILE A 237 -5.92 -5.77 -12.77
C ILE A 237 -5.55 -5.18 -14.12
N ASP A 238 -4.82 -4.07 -14.11
CA ASP A 238 -4.04 -3.63 -15.27
C ASP A 238 -2.72 -4.41 -15.28
N LEU A 239 -2.60 -5.37 -16.20
CA LEU A 239 -1.46 -6.29 -16.25
C LEU A 239 -0.15 -5.58 -16.61
N SER A 240 -0.18 -4.32 -17.06
CA SER A 240 1.04 -3.53 -17.27
C SER A 240 1.75 -3.15 -15.98
N HIS A 241 1.11 -3.35 -14.82
CA HIS A 241 1.69 -3.06 -13.51
C HIS A 241 1.75 -4.33 -12.64
N PRO A 242 2.78 -4.48 -11.77
CA PRO A 242 2.87 -5.55 -10.79
C PRO A 242 2.11 -5.20 -9.49
N TYR A 243 0.90 -4.67 -9.64
CA TYR A 243 0.06 -4.17 -8.54
C TYR A 243 -1.43 -4.37 -8.88
N TYR A 244 -2.24 -4.63 -7.86
CA TYR A 244 -3.69 -4.56 -7.95
C TYR A 244 -4.31 -4.24 -6.59
N SER A 245 -5.58 -3.85 -6.63
CA SER A 245 -6.43 -3.67 -5.46
C SER A 245 -7.76 -4.37 -5.65
N ALA A 246 -8.33 -4.87 -4.57
CA ALA A 246 -9.68 -5.42 -4.50
C ALA A 246 -10.42 -4.72 -3.36
N ASP A 247 -11.53 -4.06 -3.65
CA ASP A 247 -12.32 -3.35 -2.63
C ASP A 247 -13.18 -4.30 -1.79
N SER A 248 -13.45 -5.51 -2.29
CA SER A 248 -14.39 -6.43 -1.68
C SER A 248 -13.70 -7.76 -1.44
N VAL A 249 -13.12 -7.90 -0.24
CA VAL A 249 -12.50 -9.15 0.21
C VAL A 249 -13.06 -9.62 1.55
N LEU A 250 -12.97 -10.92 1.78
CA LEU A 250 -13.20 -11.55 3.07
C LEU A 250 -11.86 -12.03 3.62
N PHE A 251 -11.35 -11.36 4.65
CA PHE A 251 -10.03 -11.60 5.22
C PHE A 251 -10.11 -12.52 6.44
N TYR A 252 -9.27 -13.55 6.44
CA TYR A 252 -9.15 -14.56 7.48
C TYR A 252 -7.78 -14.42 8.16
N HIS A 253 -7.79 -14.39 9.49
CA HIS A 253 -6.58 -14.44 10.31
C HIS A 253 -6.81 -15.40 11.48
N ASN A 254 -6.76 -16.70 11.19
CA ASN A 254 -7.18 -17.79 12.08
C ASN A 254 -6.34 -17.93 13.36
N ILE A 255 -5.26 -17.15 13.49
CA ILE A 255 -4.45 -17.05 14.72
C ILE A 255 -5.10 -16.12 15.75
N TYR A 256 -5.79 -15.06 15.32
CA TYR A 256 -6.26 -13.99 16.21
C TYR A 256 -7.75 -13.65 16.06
N LEU A 257 -8.41 -14.14 15.00
CA LEU A 257 -9.79 -13.80 14.67
C LEU A 257 -10.63 -15.07 14.55
N ASP A 258 -11.76 -15.10 15.26
CA ASP A 258 -12.75 -16.20 15.17
C ASP A 258 -13.63 -16.12 13.93
N LYS A 259 -13.77 -14.91 13.38
CA LYS A 259 -14.62 -14.62 12.22
C LYS A 259 -13.84 -13.77 11.22
N PRO A 260 -14.04 -13.99 9.90
CA PRO A 260 -13.40 -13.17 8.90
C PRO A 260 -13.94 -11.74 8.88
N LEU A 261 -13.12 -10.82 8.37
CA LEU A 261 -13.44 -9.40 8.28
C LEU A 261 -13.61 -8.98 6.82
N LYS A 262 -14.66 -8.21 6.55
CA LYS A 262 -14.83 -7.54 5.26
C LYS A 262 -13.92 -6.32 5.18
N GLY A 263 -13.33 -6.09 4.01
CA GLY A 263 -12.46 -4.93 3.80
C GLY A 263 -11.92 -4.86 2.38
N SER A 264 -10.91 -4.02 2.21
CA SER A 264 -10.16 -3.84 0.97
C SER A 264 -8.76 -4.46 1.08
N LEU A 265 -8.25 -4.93 -0.05
CA LEU A 265 -6.91 -5.50 -0.19
C LEU A 265 -6.11 -4.73 -1.24
N GLU A 266 -4.84 -4.50 -0.95
CA GLU A 266 -3.84 -4.04 -1.92
C GLU A 266 -2.68 -5.02 -1.99
N GLU A 267 -2.22 -5.32 -3.20
CA GLU A 267 -1.05 -6.16 -3.44
C GLU A 267 -0.09 -5.47 -4.40
N ARG A 268 1.19 -5.54 -4.08
CA ARG A 268 2.28 -5.07 -4.92
C ARG A 268 3.44 -6.05 -4.85
N ILE A 269 3.85 -6.54 -6.01
CA ILE A 269 4.98 -7.45 -6.11
C ILE A 269 6.26 -6.61 -6.08
N LYS A 270 7.02 -6.78 -5.00
CA LYS A 270 8.26 -6.06 -4.73
C LYS A 270 9.26 -6.98 -4.08
N ALA A 271 10.54 -6.71 -4.29
CA ALA A 271 11.61 -7.44 -3.62
C ALA A 271 11.43 -7.37 -2.10
N THR A 272 11.30 -8.53 -1.47
CA THR A 272 11.12 -8.68 -0.02
C THR A 272 12.30 -9.51 0.51
N PRO A 273 13.30 -8.90 1.15
CA PRO A 273 14.52 -9.63 1.52
C PRO A 273 14.29 -10.73 2.55
N SER A 274 13.26 -10.59 3.40
CA SER A 274 12.87 -11.58 4.38
C SER A 274 11.38 -11.44 4.73
N PRO A 275 10.70 -12.53 5.16
CA PRO A 275 9.25 -12.51 5.41
C PRO A 275 8.80 -11.47 6.44
N ASN A 276 9.59 -11.26 7.51
CA ASN A 276 9.31 -10.25 8.53
C ASN A 276 9.40 -8.79 8.03
N MET A 277 10.03 -8.54 6.87
CA MET A 277 10.11 -7.23 6.22
C MET A 277 9.07 -7.06 5.11
N ALA A 278 8.22 -8.06 4.87
CA ALA A 278 7.12 -7.95 3.94
C ALA A 278 6.17 -6.81 4.35
N THR A 279 5.77 -5.99 3.38
CA THR A 279 4.74 -4.94 3.59
C THR A 279 3.51 -5.16 2.71
N PHE A 280 3.48 -6.22 1.92
CA PHE A 280 2.36 -6.65 1.10
C PHE A 280 2.18 -8.18 1.26
N PRO A 281 0.96 -8.71 1.12
CA PRO A 281 -0.27 -7.96 0.85
C PRO A 281 -0.70 -7.05 2.01
N GLN A 282 -1.58 -6.08 1.73
CA GLN A 282 -2.17 -5.17 2.72
C GLN A 282 -3.67 -5.36 2.76
N PHE A 283 -4.23 -5.30 3.97
CA PHE A 283 -5.67 -5.39 4.21
C PHE A 283 -6.11 -4.26 5.14
N ASP A 284 -7.27 -3.68 4.86
CA ASP A 284 -7.94 -2.71 5.73
C ASP A 284 -9.40 -3.10 5.93
N SER A 285 -9.79 -3.33 7.17
CA SER A 285 -11.17 -3.64 7.50
C SER A 285 -12.11 -2.43 7.32
N TYR A 286 -13.33 -2.72 6.89
CA TYR A 286 -14.41 -1.75 6.87
C TYR A 286 -14.98 -1.47 8.25
N ALA A 287 -15.06 -2.50 9.09
CA ALA A 287 -15.43 -2.33 10.48
C ALA A 287 -14.32 -1.55 11.22
N LYS A 288 -14.62 -0.31 11.59
CA LYS A 288 -13.67 0.57 12.31
C LYS A 288 -13.58 0.27 13.80
N ARG A 289 -14.47 -0.57 14.30
CA ARG A 289 -14.50 -1.00 15.70
C ARG A 289 -15.10 -2.40 15.80
N ILE A 290 -14.26 -3.35 16.17
CA ILE A 290 -14.63 -4.72 16.53
C ILE A 290 -14.07 -5.02 17.92
N GLN A 291 -14.69 -5.96 18.62
CA GLN A 291 -14.21 -6.47 19.89
C GLN A 291 -13.63 -7.86 19.67
N ILE A 292 -12.38 -8.06 20.07
CA ILE A 292 -11.67 -9.34 20.02
C ILE A 292 -11.32 -9.70 21.45
N ALA A 293 -12.03 -10.70 22.00
CA ALA A 293 -11.72 -11.20 23.32
C ALA A 293 -10.54 -12.18 23.25
N ASN A 294 -9.63 -12.12 24.22
CA ASN A 294 -8.48 -13.03 24.31
C ASN A 294 -7.67 -13.11 23.00
N MET A 295 -7.44 -11.97 22.35
CA MET A 295 -6.57 -11.89 21.17
C MET A 295 -5.16 -12.43 21.49
N PHE A 296 -4.74 -12.21 22.73
CA PHE A 296 -3.69 -12.97 23.41
C PHE A 296 -4.24 -13.39 24.78
N GLU A 297 -3.56 -14.32 25.47
CA GLU A 297 -3.95 -14.76 26.81
C GLU A 297 -4.21 -13.56 27.75
N ASN A 298 -5.45 -13.41 28.22
CA ASN A 298 -5.93 -12.32 29.09
C ASN A 298 -5.78 -10.91 28.50
N ILE A 299 -5.74 -10.78 27.16
CA ILE A 299 -5.65 -9.49 26.47
C ILE A 299 -6.83 -9.36 25.51
N HIS A 300 -7.68 -8.38 25.79
CA HIS A 300 -8.79 -7.99 24.92
C HIS A 300 -8.41 -6.78 24.07
N PHE A 301 -8.92 -6.74 22.85
CA PHE A 301 -8.74 -5.64 21.93
C PHE A 301 -10.08 -5.10 21.45
N GLU A 302 -10.18 -3.78 21.32
CA GLU A 302 -11.29 -3.08 20.69
C GLU A 302 -10.77 -2.01 19.71
N GLY A 303 -11.15 -2.11 18.45
CA GLY A 303 -10.73 -1.13 17.43
C GLY A 303 -10.91 -1.68 16.02
N GLY A 304 -10.41 -0.96 15.02
CA GLY A 304 -10.31 -1.45 13.65
C GLY A 304 -9.13 -2.40 13.50
N ILE A 305 -9.14 -3.20 12.44
CA ILE A 305 -8.02 -4.08 12.07
C ILE A 305 -7.48 -3.71 10.70
N SER A 306 -6.16 -3.67 10.58
CA SER A 306 -5.46 -3.64 9.31
C SER A 306 -4.27 -4.58 9.33
N MET A 307 -3.89 -5.11 8.16
CA MET A 307 -2.67 -5.90 8.02
C MET A 307 -1.76 -5.26 6.98
N ARG A 308 -0.46 -5.24 7.26
CA ARG A 308 0.57 -4.68 6.38
C ARG A 308 1.72 -5.69 6.29
N GLY A 309 1.66 -6.57 5.29
CA GLY A 309 2.60 -7.69 5.17
C GLY A 309 2.69 -8.49 6.46
N SER A 310 3.84 -8.48 7.13
CA SER A 310 4.07 -9.27 8.36
C SER A 310 3.41 -8.74 9.63
N LYS A 311 2.80 -7.55 9.59
CA LYS A 311 2.31 -6.84 10.77
C LYS A 311 0.80 -6.72 10.76
N LEU A 312 0.15 -7.24 11.80
CA LEU A 312 -1.24 -6.94 12.10
C LEU A 312 -1.28 -5.67 12.95
N ASN A 313 -2.22 -4.78 12.68
CA ASN A 313 -2.38 -3.53 13.41
C ASN A 313 -3.82 -3.38 13.88
N GLY A 314 -3.97 -2.96 15.14
CA GLY A 314 -5.17 -2.35 15.66
C GLY A 314 -5.17 -0.86 15.36
N THR A 315 -6.28 -0.36 14.82
CA THR A 315 -6.42 1.04 14.41
C THR A 315 -7.56 1.73 15.16
N GLY A 316 -7.31 2.96 15.60
CA GLY A 316 -8.31 3.88 16.12
C GLY A 316 -8.90 4.76 15.02
N GLU A 317 -9.98 5.46 15.35
CA GLU A 317 -10.51 6.57 14.57
C GLU A 317 -10.00 7.90 15.13
N LYS A 318 -10.11 8.98 14.34
CA LYS A 318 -9.59 10.32 14.68
C LYS A 318 -9.92 10.81 16.09
N HIS A 319 -11.09 10.45 16.63
CA HIS A 319 -11.55 10.84 17.97
C HIS A 319 -11.82 9.64 18.90
N LYS A 320 -11.50 8.42 18.46
CA LYS A 320 -11.73 7.18 19.22
C LYS A 320 -10.59 6.21 18.99
N ASN A 321 -9.59 6.26 19.87
CA ASN A 321 -8.47 5.33 19.88
C ASN A 321 -8.92 3.86 19.94
N ALA A 322 -8.08 2.98 19.39
CA ALA A 322 -8.16 1.56 19.69
C ALA A 322 -7.79 1.35 21.17
N ASN A 323 -8.40 0.35 21.79
CA ASN A 323 -8.28 0.05 23.20
C ASN A 323 -7.76 -1.38 23.37
N LEU A 324 -6.72 -1.55 24.19
CA LEU A 324 -6.16 -2.83 24.57
C LEU A 324 -6.26 -2.95 26.08
N SER A 325 -6.94 -3.97 26.57
CA SER A 325 -7.16 -4.22 28.00
C SER A 325 -6.51 -5.52 28.41
N ILE A 326 -5.60 -5.44 29.39
CA ILE A 326 -4.93 -6.60 29.98
C ILE A 326 -5.59 -6.93 31.31
N ILE A 327 -6.06 -8.16 31.44
CA ILE A 327 -6.82 -8.65 32.59
C ILE A 327 -5.91 -9.48 33.50
N LYS A 328 -6.10 -9.33 34.82
CA LYS A 328 -5.51 -10.19 35.84
C LYS A 328 -6.56 -10.43 36.93
N ASN A 329 -6.75 -11.70 37.30
CA ASN A 329 -7.74 -12.11 38.32
C ASN A 329 -9.14 -11.50 38.06
N ASP A 330 -9.64 -11.61 36.83
CA ASP A 330 -10.94 -11.07 36.39
C ASP A 330 -11.12 -9.54 36.47
N THR A 331 -10.04 -8.79 36.75
CA THR A 331 -10.04 -7.31 36.79
C THR A 331 -9.12 -6.73 35.73
N THR A 332 -9.47 -5.55 35.21
CA THR A 332 -8.60 -4.84 34.24
C THR A 332 -7.40 -4.26 34.99
N LEU A 333 -6.21 -4.77 34.67
CA LEU A 333 -4.96 -4.36 35.30
C LEU A 333 -4.35 -3.15 34.59
N LEU A 334 -4.35 -3.21 33.26
CA LEU A 334 -3.77 -2.18 32.40
C LEU A 334 -4.69 -1.93 31.23
N ASN A 335 -4.90 -0.66 30.93
CA ASN A 335 -5.58 -0.23 29.72
C ASN A 335 -4.67 0.67 28.88
N ILE A 336 -4.54 0.36 27.60
CA ILE A 336 -3.73 1.08 26.62
C ILE A 336 -4.65 1.58 25.51
N LYS A 337 -4.71 2.89 25.31
CA LYS A 337 -5.44 3.51 24.19
C LYS A 337 -4.48 4.14 23.20
N SER A 338 -4.57 3.77 21.93
CA SER A 338 -3.71 4.34 20.88
C SER A 338 -4.42 4.39 19.52
N GLU A 339 -4.00 5.31 18.66
CA GLU A 339 -4.41 5.34 17.25
C GLU A 339 -3.89 4.11 16.49
N TYR A 340 -2.69 3.62 16.83
CA TYR A 340 -2.07 2.47 16.20
C TYR A 340 -1.42 1.55 17.23
N ILE A 341 -1.85 0.29 17.25
CA ILE A 341 -1.24 -0.78 18.05
C ILE A 341 -0.75 -1.85 17.08
N VAL A 342 0.53 -2.18 17.11
CA VAL A 342 1.14 -3.20 16.25
C VAL A 342 1.16 -4.53 17.01
N PHE A 343 0.60 -5.56 16.40
CA PHE A 343 0.61 -6.94 16.88
C PHE A 343 1.56 -7.78 16.04
N SER A 344 2.47 -8.48 16.72
CA SER A 344 3.36 -9.48 16.15
C SER A 344 3.39 -10.70 17.05
N LYS A 345 3.91 -11.82 16.55
CA LYS A 345 3.96 -13.11 17.27
C LYS A 345 4.53 -13.00 18.70
N ASP A 346 5.56 -12.18 18.89
CA ASP A 346 6.29 -12.11 20.17
C ASP A 346 6.03 -10.80 20.93
N ARG A 347 5.31 -9.84 20.35
CA ARG A 347 5.25 -8.47 20.87
C ARG A 347 4.00 -7.69 20.44
N ILE A 348 3.48 -6.88 21.36
CA ILE A 348 2.47 -5.84 21.10
C ILE A 348 3.13 -4.49 21.38
N ALA A 349 3.01 -3.52 20.48
CA ALA A 349 3.68 -2.23 20.66
C ALA A 349 2.89 -1.05 20.11
N SER A 350 3.04 0.11 20.75
CA SER A 350 2.61 1.40 20.21
C SER A 350 3.69 2.46 20.49
N LYS A 351 3.91 3.35 19.53
CA LYS A 351 4.86 4.47 19.70
C LYS A 351 4.35 5.54 20.65
N LYS A 352 3.02 5.66 20.76
CA LYS A 352 2.34 6.67 21.57
C LYS A 352 0.97 6.15 21.96
N ALA A 353 0.77 5.97 23.25
CA ALA A 353 -0.47 5.48 23.82
C ALA A 353 -0.77 6.15 25.15
N ILE A 354 -2.04 6.36 25.42
CA ILE A 354 -2.53 6.65 26.76
C ILE A 354 -2.44 5.34 27.55
N ALA A 355 -1.79 5.36 28.71
CA ALA A 355 -1.64 4.21 29.57
C ALA A 355 -2.32 4.45 30.91
N THR A 356 -3.01 3.43 31.42
CA THR A 356 -3.68 3.47 32.73
C THR A 356 -3.45 2.14 33.42
N ILE A 357 -2.62 2.13 34.45
CA ILE A 357 -2.43 0.99 35.36
C ILE A 357 -3.39 1.20 36.53
N TYR A 358 -4.30 0.27 36.77
CA TYR A 358 -5.28 0.39 37.86
C TYR A 358 -4.70 -0.12 39.18
N LEU A 359 -4.96 0.62 40.25
CA LEU A 359 -4.59 0.33 41.63
C LEU A 359 -5.85 0.53 42.49
N GLU A 360 -6.63 -0.53 42.68
CA GLU A 360 -7.95 -0.45 43.33
C GLU A 360 -8.88 0.56 42.61
N GLU A 361 -9.36 1.60 43.30
CA GLU A 361 -10.18 2.67 42.73
C GLU A 361 -9.33 3.77 42.06
N ASP A 362 -8.01 3.72 42.25
CA ASP A 362 -7.04 4.69 41.76
C ASP A 362 -6.24 4.18 40.55
N SER A 363 -5.34 5.01 40.03
CA SER A 363 -4.49 4.62 38.90
C SER A 363 -3.14 5.33 38.85
N ILE A 364 -2.22 4.71 38.10
CA ILE A 364 -1.07 5.36 37.49
C ILE A 364 -1.42 5.62 36.02
N PHE A 365 -1.56 6.89 35.66
CA PHE A 365 -2.02 7.35 34.35
C PHE A 365 -0.92 8.11 33.61
N HIS A 366 -0.81 7.90 32.29
CA HIS A 366 0.06 8.68 31.42
C HIS A 366 -0.66 9.03 30.10
N PRO A 367 -0.65 10.31 29.66
CA PRO A 367 -1.45 10.77 28.51
C PRO A 367 -0.87 10.41 27.14
N GLY A 368 0.41 10.06 27.03
CA GLY A 368 0.98 9.61 25.76
C GLY A 368 2.40 9.09 25.90
N ILE A 369 2.59 7.79 26.10
CA ILE A 369 3.90 7.13 26.27
C ILE A 369 4.10 6.05 25.21
N ALA A 370 5.33 5.66 24.90
CA ALA A 370 5.53 4.44 24.12
C ALA A 370 5.21 3.21 24.97
N PHE A 371 4.50 2.26 24.39
CA PHE A 371 4.09 1.01 25.01
C PHE A 371 4.72 -0.16 24.29
N ASN A 372 5.21 -1.12 25.07
CA ASN A 372 5.66 -2.40 24.58
C ASN A 372 5.23 -3.50 25.56
N TYR A 373 4.68 -4.59 25.02
CA TYR A 373 4.40 -5.81 25.75
C TYR A 373 5.08 -6.98 25.06
N GLN A 374 6.00 -7.62 25.76
CA GLN A 374 6.72 -8.80 25.28
C GLN A 374 5.96 -10.05 25.73
N ILE A 375 5.47 -10.82 24.76
CA ILE A 375 4.51 -11.92 25.02
C ILE A 375 5.18 -13.07 25.79
N SER A 376 6.41 -13.42 25.42
CA SER A 376 7.13 -14.59 25.96
C SER A 376 7.45 -14.51 27.45
N ASN A 377 7.65 -13.29 27.99
CA ASN A 377 8.01 -13.07 29.39
C ASN A 377 6.97 -12.24 30.16
N LYS A 378 5.82 -11.94 29.54
CA LYS A 378 4.73 -11.13 30.09
C LYS A 378 5.21 -9.79 30.66
N GLU A 379 6.19 -9.16 29.99
CA GLU A 379 6.82 -7.90 30.42
C GLU A 379 6.21 -6.71 29.67
N ILE A 380 5.65 -5.78 30.45
CA ILE A 380 5.23 -4.45 30.02
C ILE A 380 6.42 -3.49 30.14
N SER A 381 6.59 -2.63 29.15
CA SER A 381 7.49 -1.48 29.21
C SER A 381 6.77 -0.24 28.72
N LEU A 382 6.76 0.81 29.54
CA LEU A 382 6.32 2.16 29.18
C LEU A 382 7.54 3.08 29.23
N TYR A 383 7.87 3.74 28.12
CA TYR A 383 9.13 4.49 28.04
C TYR A 383 9.03 5.77 27.21
N ARG A 384 9.86 6.75 27.57
CA ARG A 384 9.99 8.01 26.84
C ARG A 384 10.63 7.79 25.48
N THR A 385 10.28 8.64 24.52
CA THR A 385 10.88 8.65 23.18
C THR A 385 11.41 10.04 22.86
N ASN A 386 11.88 10.22 21.61
CA ASN A 386 12.26 11.53 21.11
C ASN A 386 11.05 12.47 20.92
N ASP A 387 9.81 11.96 20.94
CA ASP A 387 8.61 12.81 20.99
C ASP A 387 8.49 13.45 22.38
N LYS A 388 8.53 14.78 22.42
CA LYS A 388 8.44 15.57 23.65
C LYS A 388 7.18 15.31 24.46
N LEU A 389 6.06 14.94 23.83
CA LEU A 389 4.83 14.65 24.59
C LEU A 389 4.94 13.40 25.46
N THR A 390 5.88 12.50 25.14
CA THR A 390 6.18 11.35 26.00
C THR A 390 6.91 11.71 27.29
N HIS A 391 7.34 12.96 27.46
CA HIS A 391 8.04 13.44 28.65
C HIS A 391 7.11 13.98 29.74
N SER A 392 5.79 14.05 29.48
CA SER A 392 4.79 14.41 30.50
C SER A 392 4.94 13.51 31.74
N PRO A 393 4.61 14.00 32.95
CA PRO A 393 4.67 13.16 34.14
C PRO A 393 3.59 12.06 34.10
N TYR A 394 3.85 10.98 34.82
CA TYR A 394 2.83 10.02 35.23
C TYR A 394 2.03 10.60 36.40
N PHE A 395 0.73 10.41 36.37
CA PHE A 395 -0.20 10.84 37.42
C PHE A 395 -0.56 9.63 38.27
N ASN A 396 -0.16 9.62 39.53
CA ASN A 396 -0.40 8.52 40.47
C ASN A 396 -1.41 8.99 41.52
N SER A 397 -2.70 8.74 41.28
CA SER A 397 -3.75 9.18 42.20
C SER A 397 -3.72 8.41 43.52
N TYR A 398 -3.31 7.14 43.51
CA TYR A 398 -3.18 6.30 44.70
C TYR A 398 -2.22 6.91 45.74
N HIS A 399 -1.08 7.43 45.27
CA HIS A 399 -0.07 8.04 46.14
C HIS A 399 -0.14 9.57 46.20
N ASN A 400 -1.05 10.17 45.41
CA ASN A 400 -1.12 11.61 45.16
C ASN A 400 0.22 12.23 44.69
N LEU A 401 0.86 11.61 43.70
CA LEU A 401 2.15 12.05 43.15
C LEU A 401 2.11 12.27 41.62
N ASP A 402 2.83 13.29 41.16
CA ASP A 402 3.34 13.39 39.80
C ASP A 402 4.71 12.70 39.75
N MET A 403 4.92 11.77 38.81
CA MET A 403 6.15 10.97 38.73
C MET A 403 6.83 11.12 37.36
N GLU A 404 8.10 11.48 37.36
CA GLU A 404 8.92 11.60 36.17
C GLU A 404 10.07 10.59 36.21
N PHE A 405 10.18 9.75 35.18
CA PHE A 405 11.25 8.78 35.00
C PHE A 405 11.30 8.32 33.54
N GLU A 406 12.38 7.64 33.15
CA GLU A 406 12.60 7.25 31.75
C GLU A 406 11.82 6.01 31.30
N MET A 407 11.74 4.99 32.15
CA MET A 407 11.08 3.72 31.84
C MET A 407 10.40 3.11 33.06
N LEU A 408 9.15 2.68 32.89
CA LEU A 408 8.47 1.73 33.76
C LEU A 408 8.56 0.34 33.12
N SER A 409 9.15 -0.63 33.82
CA SER A 409 9.15 -2.05 33.43
C SER A 409 8.41 -2.88 34.48
N TRP A 410 7.55 -3.77 34.03
CA TRP A 410 6.76 -4.63 34.89
C TRP A 410 6.49 -5.98 34.24
N LYS A 411 6.91 -7.05 34.90
CA LYS A 411 6.41 -8.39 34.59
C LYS A 411 5.11 -8.60 35.34
N ILE A 412 4.03 -8.84 34.60
CA ILE A 412 2.67 -8.85 35.13
C ILE A 412 2.50 -9.81 36.32
N ASP A 413 3.21 -10.93 36.31
CA ASP A 413 3.13 -11.95 37.36
C ASP A 413 3.96 -11.61 38.61
N GLU A 414 4.87 -10.63 38.53
CA GLU A 414 5.68 -10.18 39.66
C GLU A 414 5.03 -9.00 40.41
N PRO A 415 5.17 -8.93 41.75
CA PRO A 415 4.55 -7.88 42.55
C PRO A 415 5.30 -6.53 42.50
N ARG A 416 6.37 -6.42 41.68
CA ARG A 416 7.25 -5.25 41.64
C ARG A 416 7.21 -4.56 40.29
N ILE A 417 6.99 -3.26 40.31
CA ILE A 417 7.16 -2.36 39.18
C ILE A 417 8.51 -1.67 39.32
N TYR A 418 9.30 -1.66 38.25
CA TYR A 418 10.61 -1.02 38.21
C TYR A 418 10.52 0.32 37.49
N LEU A 419 10.82 1.41 38.20
CA LEU A 419 10.99 2.75 37.64
C LEU A 419 12.49 2.95 37.42
N THR A 420 12.94 2.98 36.17
CA THR A 420 14.36 2.82 35.83
C THR A 420 14.74 3.64 34.59
N MET A 421 16.05 3.64 34.29
CA MET A 421 16.63 4.26 33.11
C MET A 421 16.32 3.46 31.83
N SER A 422 16.39 4.13 30.68
CA SER A 422 16.32 3.46 29.38
C SER A 422 17.42 2.38 29.24
N ARG A 423 17.13 1.28 28.53
CA ARG A 423 18.12 0.21 28.31
C ARG A 423 19.39 0.78 27.66
N GLY A 424 20.55 0.54 28.28
CA GLY A 424 21.85 1.02 27.81
C GLY A 424 22.22 2.44 28.26
N ALA A 425 21.37 3.13 29.02
CA ALA A 425 21.74 4.37 29.69
C ALA A 425 22.67 4.07 30.89
N SER A 426 23.57 5.01 31.18
CA SER A 426 24.50 4.95 32.32
C SER A 426 24.01 5.70 33.55
N LEU A 427 23.01 6.57 33.38
CA LEU A 427 22.41 7.40 34.42
C LEU A 427 20.89 7.26 34.35
N GLY A 428 20.28 7.00 35.51
CA GLY A 428 18.83 7.08 35.71
C GLY A 428 18.49 8.22 36.65
N GLN A 429 17.55 9.05 36.24
CA GLN A 429 16.96 10.09 37.07
C GLN A 429 15.47 9.82 37.21
N ALA A 430 14.95 9.97 38.42
CA ALA A 430 13.53 10.00 38.68
C ALA A 430 13.20 11.15 39.64
N ARG A 431 12.03 11.75 39.45
CA ARG A 431 11.50 12.84 40.28
C ARG A 431 10.07 12.52 40.67
N PHE A 432 9.71 12.75 41.92
CA PHE A 432 8.36 12.50 42.45
C PHE A 432 7.91 13.74 43.21
N GLU A 433 6.90 14.41 42.70
CA GLU A 433 6.33 15.62 43.28
C GLU A 433 4.94 15.32 43.84
N SER A 434 4.58 15.94 44.96
CA SER A 434 3.18 15.94 45.41
C SER A 434 2.27 16.63 44.40
N ILE A 435 1.02 16.19 44.30
CA ILE A 435 0.00 16.87 43.48
C ILE A 435 -0.25 18.31 43.98
N SER A 436 -0.04 18.58 45.28
CA SER A 436 -0.18 19.91 45.88
C SER A 436 1.14 20.69 45.95
N TYR A 437 2.18 20.24 45.25
CA TYR A 437 3.47 20.92 45.20
C TYR A 437 3.34 22.32 44.57
N PHE A 438 3.95 23.33 45.18
CA PHE A 438 4.08 24.65 44.58
C PHE A 438 5.43 25.30 44.92
N ASN A 439 5.98 26.01 43.94
CA ASN A 439 7.20 26.79 44.10
C ASN A 439 7.08 28.12 43.33
N GLU A 440 7.24 29.24 44.03
CA GLU A 440 7.09 30.58 43.46
C GLU A 440 8.13 30.88 42.35
N ILE A 441 9.37 30.43 42.52
CA ILE A 441 10.44 30.62 41.52
C ILE A 441 10.09 29.87 40.24
N GLU A 442 9.57 28.66 40.37
CA GLU A 442 9.09 27.87 39.25
C GLU A 442 7.90 28.51 38.54
N PHE A 443 6.94 29.05 39.31
CA PHE A 443 5.82 29.82 38.77
C PHE A 443 6.32 30.99 37.92
N ILE A 444 7.20 31.83 38.46
CA ILE A 444 7.78 32.97 37.72
C ILE A 444 8.56 32.50 36.49
N ARG A 445 9.28 31.37 36.58
CA ARG A 445 10.03 30.79 35.46
C ARG A 445 9.12 30.36 34.30
N ILE A 446 7.90 29.89 34.56
CA ILE A 446 6.94 29.48 33.52
C ILE A 446 6.55 30.67 32.63
N GLN A 447 6.46 31.89 33.18
CA GLN A 447 6.23 33.11 32.40
C GLN A 447 7.41 33.43 31.46
N GLY A 448 8.65 33.28 31.94
CA GLY A 448 9.83 33.59 31.14
C GLY A 448 9.84 35.05 30.67
N ILE A 449 9.90 35.24 29.34
CA ILE A 449 9.89 36.58 28.71
C ILE A 449 8.50 37.01 28.20
N ASP A 450 7.47 36.18 28.42
CA ASP A 450 6.12 36.49 27.97
C ASP A 450 5.50 37.62 28.81
N GLU A 451 4.78 38.53 28.16
CA GLU A 451 4.11 39.68 28.80
C GLU A 451 3.07 39.23 29.84
N HIS A 452 2.37 38.12 29.54
CA HIS A 452 1.34 37.55 30.39
C HIS A 452 1.72 36.12 30.78
N HIS A 453 1.52 35.78 32.05
CA HIS A 453 1.75 34.42 32.53
C HIS A 453 0.82 33.43 31.77
N PRO A 454 1.35 32.33 31.21
CA PRO A 454 0.57 31.45 30.35
C PRO A 454 -0.54 30.71 31.11
N LEU A 455 -0.33 30.36 32.38
CA LEU A 455 -1.38 29.71 33.19
C LEU A 455 -2.60 30.63 33.40
N PHE A 456 -2.38 31.91 33.75
CA PHE A 456 -3.46 32.90 33.86
C PHE A 456 -4.17 33.11 32.51
N THR A 457 -3.40 33.10 31.42
CA THR A 457 -3.95 33.24 30.06
C THR A 457 -4.90 32.09 29.74
N LEU A 458 -4.52 30.84 30.05
CA LEU A 458 -5.38 29.68 29.88
C LEU A 458 -6.63 29.73 30.78
N LYS A 459 -6.48 30.09 32.07
CA LYS A 459 -7.63 30.30 33.00
C LYS A 459 -8.60 31.37 32.50
N LYS A 460 -8.11 32.42 31.82
CA LYS A 460 -8.95 33.45 31.21
C LYS A 460 -9.64 32.95 29.94
N PHE A 461 -8.93 32.17 29.12
CA PHE A 461 -9.50 31.58 27.93
C PHE A 461 -10.60 30.57 28.24
N THR A 462 -10.44 29.71 29.25
CA THR A 462 -11.48 28.73 29.65
C THR A 462 -12.78 29.41 30.04
N LYS A 463 -12.69 30.54 30.76
CA LYS A 463 -13.86 31.38 31.12
C LYS A 463 -14.52 32.02 29.90
N TRP A 464 -13.73 32.46 28.92
CA TRP A 464 -14.25 33.05 27.68
C TRP A 464 -14.87 32.00 26.75
N TYR A 465 -14.27 30.82 26.66
CA TYR A 465 -14.69 29.71 25.80
C TYR A 465 -15.80 28.84 26.43
N TYR A 466 -16.03 28.97 27.74
CA TYR A 466 -16.98 28.18 28.53
C TYR A 466 -16.69 26.67 28.55
N SER A 467 -15.41 26.29 28.47
CA SER A 467 -14.97 24.89 28.57
C SER A 467 -13.52 24.80 29.03
N GLU A 468 -13.17 23.73 29.73
CA GLU A 468 -11.80 23.37 30.08
C GLU A 468 -11.10 22.58 28.96
N THR A 469 -11.87 22.08 28.00
CA THR A 469 -11.39 21.42 26.79
C THR A 469 -11.70 22.26 25.56
N PHE A 470 -10.70 22.59 24.77
CA PHE A 470 -10.85 23.46 23.61
C PHE A 470 -9.75 23.27 22.55
N PRO A 471 -9.99 23.65 21.28
CA PRO A 471 -8.98 23.56 20.22
C PRO A 471 -7.85 24.59 20.39
N VAL A 472 -6.62 24.17 20.17
CA VAL A 472 -5.42 25.04 20.20
C VAL A 472 -5.50 26.19 19.19
N ASP A 473 -6.14 25.95 18.05
CA ASP A 473 -6.27 26.97 16.99
C ASP A 473 -7.23 28.11 17.41
N ASP A 474 -8.21 27.84 18.27
CA ASP A 474 -9.11 28.87 18.80
C ASP A 474 -8.43 29.71 19.89
N LEU A 475 -7.60 29.08 20.73
CA LEU A 475 -6.71 29.79 21.65
C LEU A 475 -5.76 30.71 20.86
N ALA A 476 -5.17 30.22 19.77
CA ALA A 476 -4.27 31.01 18.93
C ALA A 476 -4.94 32.24 18.31
N LYS A 477 -6.16 32.08 17.79
CA LYS A 477 -6.96 33.21 17.29
C LYS A 477 -7.26 34.22 18.38
N TRP A 478 -7.68 33.76 19.56
CA TRP A 478 -8.02 34.64 20.68
C TRP A 478 -6.81 35.41 21.22
N MET A 479 -5.65 34.76 21.27
CA MET A 479 -4.37 35.41 21.63
C MET A 479 -3.79 36.28 20.52
N ASN A 480 -4.39 36.28 19.31
CA ASN A 480 -3.85 36.89 18.11
C ASN A 480 -2.37 36.49 17.85
N LYS A 481 -2.07 35.19 17.98
CA LYS A 481 -0.74 34.62 17.78
C LYS A 481 -0.74 33.53 16.69
N PRO A 482 0.39 33.30 16.00
CA PRO A 482 0.52 32.20 15.06
C PRO A 482 0.26 30.84 15.73
N PRO A 483 -0.51 29.92 15.11
CA PRO A 483 -0.83 28.62 15.70
C PRO A 483 0.39 27.79 16.10
N TYR A 484 1.49 27.86 15.33
CA TYR A 484 2.70 27.10 15.64
C TYR A 484 3.34 27.51 16.98
N GLN A 485 3.27 28.80 17.34
CA GLN A 485 3.82 29.31 18.61
C GLN A 485 2.99 28.79 19.79
N ILE A 486 1.66 28.82 19.66
CA ILE A 486 0.77 28.29 20.70
C ILE A 486 0.93 26.78 20.83
N LYS A 487 1.08 26.04 19.74
CA LYS A 487 1.35 24.60 19.79
C LYS A 487 2.65 24.28 20.53
N GLN A 488 3.71 25.08 20.34
CA GLN A 488 4.96 24.92 21.10
C GLN A 488 4.77 25.22 22.59
N LEU A 489 4.02 26.27 22.93
CA LEU A 489 3.66 26.58 24.31
C LEU A 489 2.86 25.42 24.94
N CYS A 490 1.89 24.86 24.23
CA CYS A 490 1.09 23.74 24.71
C CYS A 490 1.93 22.47 24.90
N VAL A 491 2.88 22.19 24.01
CA VAL A 491 3.83 21.07 24.21
C VAL A 491 4.62 21.28 25.51
N ARG A 492 5.15 22.48 25.74
CA ARG A 492 5.87 22.82 26.98
C ARG A 492 4.99 22.67 28.23
N LEU A 493 3.80 23.27 28.24
CA LEU A 493 2.89 23.18 29.38
C LEU A 493 2.37 21.77 29.62
N SER A 494 2.30 20.93 28.58
CA SER A 494 2.00 19.50 28.72
C SER A 494 3.16 18.74 29.34
N THR A 495 4.40 19.02 28.94
CA THR A 495 5.59 18.40 29.56
C THR A 495 5.73 18.81 31.02
N ASP A 496 5.34 20.05 31.36
CA ASP A 496 5.36 20.57 32.72
C ASP A 496 4.13 20.12 33.55
N GLY A 497 3.22 19.33 32.97
CA GLY A 497 2.09 18.75 33.69
C GLY A 497 0.90 19.68 33.94
N PHE A 498 0.78 20.82 33.27
CA PHE A 498 -0.33 21.77 33.46
C PHE A 498 -1.54 21.53 32.55
N ILE A 499 -1.34 20.89 31.40
CA ILE A 499 -2.40 20.60 30.44
C ILE A 499 -2.22 19.19 29.85
N TYR A 500 -3.31 18.63 29.31
CA TYR A 500 -3.24 17.57 28.31
C TYR A 500 -3.31 18.18 26.92
N TYR A 501 -2.41 17.80 26.03
CA TYR A 501 -2.41 18.24 24.64
C TYR A 501 -2.38 17.07 23.67
N ASP A 502 -3.47 16.90 22.92
CA ASP A 502 -3.56 15.91 21.84
C ASP A 502 -3.12 16.55 20.52
N GLN A 503 -1.97 16.13 20.00
CA GLN A 503 -1.45 16.63 18.72
C GLN A 503 -2.27 16.18 17.50
N ASN A 504 -2.99 15.06 17.60
CA ASN A 504 -3.75 14.51 16.48
C ASN A 504 -5.07 15.27 16.31
N THR A 505 -5.75 15.58 17.42
CA THR A 505 -7.01 16.35 17.38
C THR A 505 -6.76 17.86 17.48
N GLY A 506 -5.64 18.28 18.05
CA GLY A 506 -5.35 19.68 18.37
C GLY A 506 -6.09 20.17 19.61
N GLU A 507 -6.63 19.27 20.44
CA GLU A 507 -7.39 19.62 21.64
C GLU A 507 -6.45 19.79 22.85
N ILE A 508 -6.77 20.81 23.66
CA ILE A 508 -6.16 21.08 24.96
C ILE A 508 -7.19 20.78 26.03
N THR A 509 -6.80 20.14 27.12
CA THR A 509 -7.61 20.04 28.34
C THR A 509 -6.81 20.57 29.53
N ILE A 510 -7.38 21.53 30.26
CA ILE A 510 -6.75 22.12 31.44
C ILE A 510 -6.77 21.13 32.60
N LYS A 511 -5.68 21.07 33.37
CA LYS A 511 -5.57 20.23 34.56
C LYS A 511 -5.75 21.03 35.84
N LYS A 512 -6.20 20.36 36.91
CA LYS A 512 -6.32 20.94 38.25
C LYS A 512 -5.06 21.65 38.74
N ARG A 513 -3.87 21.06 38.49
CA ARG A 513 -2.55 21.65 38.82
C ARG A 513 -2.38 23.09 38.30
N LEU A 514 -2.95 23.42 37.14
CA LEU A 514 -2.91 24.79 36.62
C LEU A 514 -3.63 25.77 37.55
N TYR A 515 -4.80 25.39 38.06
CA TYR A 515 -5.55 26.21 39.01
C TYR A 515 -4.87 26.24 40.36
N ASP A 516 -4.42 25.10 40.87
CA ASP A 516 -3.71 25.01 42.15
C ASP A 516 -2.48 25.92 42.17
N PHE A 517 -1.67 25.97 41.11
CA PHE A 517 -0.52 26.89 41.01
C PHE A 517 -0.93 28.37 41.03
N ILE A 518 -2.04 28.71 40.38
CA ILE A 518 -2.55 30.10 40.36
C ILE A 518 -3.05 30.49 41.75
N ASP A 519 -3.81 29.61 42.39
CA ASP A 519 -4.48 29.89 43.65
C ASP A 519 -3.45 29.85 44.80
N ALA A 520 -2.44 28.98 44.75
CA ALA A 520 -1.30 28.97 45.68
C ALA A 520 -0.45 30.25 45.56
N PHE A 521 -0.16 30.72 44.34
CA PHE A 521 0.53 32.00 44.13
C PHE A 521 -0.28 33.19 44.65
N ALA A 522 -1.62 33.13 44.57
CA ALA A 522 -2.52 34.13 45.13
C ALA A 522 -2.68 34.05 46.67
N GLY A 523 -2.15 33.00 47.30
CA GLY A 523 -2.34 32.74 48.73
C GLY A 523 -3.75 32.28 49.10
N GLU A 524 -4.51 31.74 48.15
CA GLU A 524 -5.90 31.28 48.33
C GLU A 524 -5.98 29.83 48.85
N ILE A 525 -4.94 29.03 48.64
CA ILE A 525 -4.84 27.64 49.12
C ILE A 525 -3.49 27.37 49.76
N ASP A 526 -3.46 26.40 50.67
CA ASP A 526 -2.21 25.82 51.19
C ASP A 526 -1.57 24.91 50.13
N PHE A 527 -0.24 24.79 50.19
CA PHE A 527 0.56 23.97 49.29
C PHE A 527 1.70 23.28 50.04
N ASP A 528 2.32 22.28 49.40
CA ASP A 528 3.51 21.63 49.93
C ASP A 528 4.73 21.87 49.04
N VAL A 529 5.90 21.46 49.54
CA VAL A 529 7.18 21.50 48.83
C VAL A 529 7.79 20.09 48.74
N ILE A 530 6.95 19.06 48.71
CA ILE A 530 7.38 17.67 48.70
C ILE A 530 7.85 17.30 47.29
N ASP A 531 9.16 17.13 47.15
CA ASP A 531 9.84 16.74 45.91
C ASP A 531 10.98 15.76 46.24
N PHE A 532 10.92 14.55 45.66
CA PHE A 532 11.96 13.53 45.81
C PHE A 532 12.69 13.32 44.49
N VAL A 533 14.01 13.51 44.50
CA VAL A 533 14.88 13.22 43.36
C VAL A 533 15.72 11.97 43.65
N SER A 534 15.64 10.99 42.76
CA SER A 534 16.47 9.79 42.78
C SER A 534 17.44 9.80 41.61
N ASN A 535 18.71 9.55 41.89
CA ASN A 535 19.77 9.43 40.89
C ASN A 535 20.47 8.07 41.04
N THR A 536 20.47 7.28 39.97
CA THR A 536 21.08 5.95 39.92
C THR A 536 22.10 5.89 38.79
N ARG A 537 23.16 5.10 38.96
CA ARG A 537 24.16 4.82 37.92
C ARG A 537 24.16 3.35 37.63
N ALA A 538 24.34 2.99 36.35
CA ALA A 538 24.56 1.59 35.99
C ALA A 538 25.80 1.06 36.76
N PRO A 539 25.76 -0.17 37.29
CA PRO A 539 26.97 -0.79 37.83
C PRO A 539 28.04 -0.81 36.73
N LEU A 540 29.26 -0.40 37.10
CA LEU A 540 30.42 -0.28 36.21
C LEU A 540 30.76 -1.60 35.50
#